data_AF-A0A8S0G1R5-F1
#
_entry.id   AF-A0A8S0G1R5-F1
#
_cell.length_a   1.000
_cell.length_b   1.000
_cell.length_c   1.000
_cell.angle_alpha   90.00
_cell.angle_beta   90.00
_cell.angle_gamma   90.00
#
_symmetry.space_group_name_H-M   'P 1'
#
loop_
_entity.id
_entity.type
_entity.pdbx_description
1 polymer ?
#
loop_
_entity_poly.entity_id
_entity_poly.type
_entity_poly.pdbx_seq_one_letter_code
_entity_poly.pdbx_strand_id
1 'polypeptide(L)'
;MVLPLYPQYSCSTVGAVWDELARILARKRSIPGISFIRDYADNHDYINALANSVRASFAKHGEPDLLLLSYHGIPQRYADEGDDYPQRCRTTTRELASALEMAPEKVMMTFQSRFGREPWLMPYTDETLKMLGEKGVGHIQVMCPGFAADCQKNMTRACSPSKRFAAIRPKRDCRWRRWKRLPSKTVKSSSALAGKNTNIFRRLMLHRSISK
;
A
#
# COMPACT_ATOMS: atom_id res chain seq x y z
N MET A 1 12.92 3.75 7.64
CA MET A 1 11.99 4.16 6.56
C MET A 1 10.60 3.65 6.90
N VAL A 2 9.58 4.48 6.73
CA VAL A 2 8.17 4.14 6.93
C VAL A 2 7.44 4.32 5.60
N LEU A 3 6.81 3.24 5.12
CA LEU A 3 6.02 3.21 3.90
C LEU A 3 4.61 2.71 4.24
N PRO A 4 3.58 3.57 4.23
CA PRO A 4 2.20 3.16 4.44
C PRO A 4 1.73 2.19 3.36
N LEU A 5 0.83 1.25 3.70
CA LEU A 5 0.19 0.36 2.72
C LEU A 5 -1.03 0.97 2.02
N TYR A 6 -1.29 2.25 2.30
CA TYR A 6 -2.30 3.08 1.67
C TYR A 6 -1.59 3.99 0.65
N PRO A 7 -1.84 3.79 -0.66
CA PRO A 7 -1.14 4.58 -1.69
C PRO A 7 -1.57 6.04 -1.73
N GLN A 8 -2.83 6.34 -1.37
CA GLN A 8 -3.38 7.68 -1.29
C GLN A 8 -3.38 8.16 0.17
N TYR A 9 -2.85 9.36 0.41
CA TYR A 9 -2.88 9.98 1.74
C TYR A 9 -4.33 10.23 2.17
N SER A 10 -4.63 9.92 3.43
CA SER A 10 -5.76 10.49 4.17
C SER A 10 -5.32 10.70 5.62
N CYS A 11 -5.90 11.72 6.29
CA CYS A 11 -5.68 11.95 7.72
C CYS A 11 -6.09 10.72 8.55
N SER A 12 -7.15 10.03 8.12
CA SER A 12 -7.71 8.86 8.80
C SER A 12 -6.88 7.57 8.66
N THR A 13 -5.89 7.54 7.75
CA THR A 13 -5.07 6.36 7.48
C THR A 13 -3.59 6.64 7.69
N VAL A 14 -2.95 7.35 6.76
CA VAL A 14 -1.53 7.71 6.84
C VAL A 14 -1.28 8.68 7.99
N GLY A 15 -2.17 9.66 8.18
CA GLY A 15 -2.08 10.61 9.30
C GLY A 15 -2.02 9.89 10.65
N ALA A 16 -2.92 8.93 10.88
CA ALA A 16 -2.91 8.11 12.09
C ALA A 16 -1.59 7.32 12.31
N VAL A 17 -0.94 6.86 11.24
CA VAL A 17 0.38 6.21 11.35
C VAL A 17 1.44 7.21 11.81
N TRP A 18 1.39 8.43 11.29
CA TRP A 18 2.30 9.50 11.70
C TRP A 18 2.07 9.91 13.16
N ASP A 19 0.81 10.06 13.59
CA ASP A 19 0.46 10.40 14.98
C ASP A 19 1.04 9.39 15.96
N GLU A 20 0.90 8.10 15.66
CA GLU A 20 1.45 7.04 16.50
C GLU A 20 2.98 7.03 16.50
N LEU A 21 3.59 7.27 15.35
CA LEU A 21 5.05 7.40 15.25
C LEU A 21 5.55 8.59 16.09
N ALA A 22 4.92 9.75 15.96
CA ALA A 22 5.24 10.95 16.73
C ALA A 22 5.10 10.70 18.24
N ARG A 23 4.02 10.03 18.66
CA ARG A 23 3.78 9.65 20.06
C ARG A 23 4.90 8.77 20.64
N ILE A 24 5.43 7.84 19.85
CA ILE A 24 6.54 6.97 20.27
C ILE A 24 7.86 7.75 20.34
N LEU A 25 8.13 8.60 19.35
CA LEU A 25 9.37 9.36 19.25
C LEU A 25 9.49 10.42 20.34
N ALA A 26 8.38 11.05 20.73
CA ALA A 26 8.33 12.03 21.80
C ALA A 26 8.89 11.52 23.14
N ARG A 27 8.92 10.19 23.34
CA ARG A 27 9.42 9.55 24.58
C ARG A 27 10.89 9.11 24.48
N LYS A 28 11.55 9.26 23.33
CA LYS A 28 12.92 8.77 23.10
C LYS A 28 13.92 9.92 23.26
N ARG A 29 14.96 9.69 24.07
CA ARG A 29 16.10 10.62 24.20
C ARG A 29 17.02 10.63 22.96
N SER A 30 17.13 9.48 22.28
CA SER A 30 17.86 9.35 21.02
C SER A 30 16.85 9.07 19.91
N ILE A 31 16.63 10.09 19.07
CA ILE A 31 15.69 10.03 17.95
C ILE A 31 16.43 9.46 16.74
N PRO A 32 15.99 8.34 16.14
CA PRO A 32 16.59 7.81 14.93
C PRO A 32 16.27 8.70 13.72
N GLY A 33 17.10 8.66 12.68
CA GLY A 33 16.76 9.26 11.39
C GLY A 33 15.58 8.53 10.74
N ILE A 34 14.56 9.27 10.31
CA ILE A 34 13.34 8.72 9.73
C ILE A 34 13.09 9.32 8.35
N SER A 35 12.89 8.43 7.39
CA SER A 35 12.29 8.75 6.09
C SER A 35 10.87 8.23 6.11
N PHE A 36 9.89 9.13 6.08
CA PHE A 36 8.47 8.81 6.03
C PHE A 36 7.92 9.17 4.66
N ILE A 37 7.41 8.17 3.95
CA ILE A 37 6.76 8.39 2.66
C ILE A 37 5.30 8.73 2.96
N ARG A 38 4.91 9.98 2.68
CA ARG A 38 3.54 10.45 2.86
C ARG A 38 2.57 9.56 2.09
N ASP A 39 2.79 9.44 0.79
CA ASP A 39 1.96 8.63 -0.09
C ASP A 39 2.68 8.42 -1.41
N TYR A 40 2.12 7.60 -2.30
CA TYR A 40 2.73 7.22 -3.59
C TYR A 40 1.66 7.03 -4.67
N ALA A 41 0.58 7.82 -4.58
CA ALA A 41 -0.59 7.73 -5.46
C ALA A 41 -0.26 7.97 -6.94
N ASP A 42 0.80 8.73 -7.22
CA ASP A 42 1.34 9.11 -8.54
C ASP A 42 2.68 8.43 -8.85
N ASN A 43 3.13 7.49 -8.02
CA ASN A 43 4.39 6.81 -8.26
C ASN A 43 4.30 5.93 -9.51
N HIS A 44 5.24 6.12 -10.44
CA HIS A 44 5.26 5.42 -11.73
C HIS A 44 5.27 3.89 -11.60
N ASP A 45 6.02 3.32 -10.65
CA ASP A 45 6.08 1.86 -10.46
C ASP A 45 4.77 1.31 -9.89
N TYR A 46 4.14 2.05 -8.99
CA TYR A 46 2.81 1.72 -8.47
C TYR A 46 1.76 1.74 -9.60
N ILE A 47 1.71 2.81 -10.40
CA ILE A 47 0.78 2.92 -11.53
C ILE A 47 1.02 1.80 -12.54
N ASN A 48 2.27 1.47 -12.85
CA ASN A 48 2.59 0.35 -13.74
C ASN A 48 2.14 -1.00 -13.17
N ALA A 49 2.28 -1.22 -11.85
CA ALA A 49 1.79 -2.43 -11.21
C ALA A 49 0.26 -2.55 -11.30
N LEU A 50 -0.47 -1.43 -11.14
CA LEU A 50 -1.92 -1.39 -11.34
C LEU A 50 -2.27 -1.67 -12.81
N ALA A 51 -1.65 -0.97 -13.75
CA ALA A 51 -1.88 -1.15 -15.19
C ALA A 51 -1.62 -2.60 -15.63
N ASN A 52 -0.56 -3.23 -15.13
CA ASN A 52 -0.27 -4.64 -15.41
C ASN A 52 -1.34 -5.59 -14.87
N SER A 53 -1.93 -5.28 -13.71
CA SER A 53 -3.03 -6.06 -13.14
C SER A 53 -4.30 -5.92 -13.99
N VAL A 54 -4.57 -4.70 -14.48
CA VAL A 54 -5.70 -4.43 -15.38
C VAL A 54 -5.52 -5.14 -16.72
N ARG A 55 -4.36 -4.98 -17.38
CA ARG A 55 -4.03 -5.67 -18.64
C ARG A 55 -4.14 -7.19 -18.52
N ALA A 56 -3.70 -7.75 -17.40
CA ALA A 56 -3.85 -9.19 -17.13
C ALA A 56 -5.31 -9.62 -17.00
N SER A 57 -6.17 -8.77 -16.43
CA SER A 57 -7.62 -9.01 -16.39
C SER A 57 -8.23 -8.90 -17.78
N PHE A 58 -7.83 -7.90 -18.57
CA PHE A 58 -8.33 -7.71 -19.94
C PHE A 58 -7.97 -8.89 -20.83
N ALA A 59 -6.75 -9.42 -20.72
CA ALA A 59 -6.34 -10.62 -21.45
C ALA A 59 -7.17 -11.87 -21.09
N LYS A 60 -7.71 -11.95 -19.87
CA LYS A 60 -8.47 -13.11 -19.38
C LYS A 60 -9.98 -12.98 -19.59
N HIS A 61 -10.50 -11.78 -19.45
CA HIS A 61 -11.94 -11.50 -19.39
C HIS A 61 -12.44 -10.63 -20.56
N GLY A 62 -11.55 -10.20 -21.45
CA GLY A 62 -11.83 -9.23 -22.51
C GLY A 62 -11.71 -7.78 -22.01
N GLU A 63 -11.68 -6.83 -22.93
CA GLU A 63 -11.74 -5.41 -22.61
C GLU A 63 -13.15 -5.04 -22.10
N PRO A 64 -13.28 -4.28 -21.00
CA PRO A 64 -14.56 -3.83 -20.48
C PRO A 64 -15.12 -2.63 -21.25
N ASP A 65 -16.44 -2.49 -21.21
CA ASP A 65 -17.12 -1.27 -21.64
C ASP A 65 -16.75 -0.11 -20.70
N LEU A 66 -16.58 -0.42 -19.41
CA LEU A 66 -16.20 0.53 -18.37
C LEU A 66 -15.28 -0.11 -17.32
N LEU A 67 -14.15 0.55 -17.04
CA LEU A 67 -13.29 0.26 -15.89
C LEU A 67 -13.71 1.13 -14.71
N LEU A 68 -14.19 0.49 -13.63
CA LEU A 68 -14.62 1.15 -12.41
C LEU A 68 -13.55 1.04 -11.32
N LEU A 69 -12.98 2.17 -10.91
CA LEU A 69 -12.04 2.27 -9.80
C LEU A 69 -12.79 2.60 -8.51
N SER A 70 -12.89 1.64 -7.59
CA SER A 70 -13.57 1.83 -6.32
C SER A 70 -12.58 2.11 -5.18
N TYR A 71 -12.64 3.32 -4.65
CA TYR A 71 -11.87 3.78 -3.49
C TYR A 71 -12.69 3.68 -2.21
N HIS A 72 -12.05 3.54 -1.05
CA HIS A 72 -12.79 3.66 0.20
C HIS A 72 -13.23 5.12 0.38
N GLY A 73 -14.49 5.36 0.73
CA GLY A 73 -14.97 6.71 1.00
C GLY A 73 -14.42 7.23 2.33
N ILE A 74 -14.42 8.55 2.45
CA ILE A 74 -14.28 9.26 3.72
C ILE A 74 -15.50 10.19 3.88
N PRO A 75 -15.85 10.58 5.12
CA PRO A 75 -16.82 11.65 5.35
C PRO A 75 -16.46 12.90 4.55
N GLN A 76 -17.45 13.57 3.96
CA GLN A 76 -17.24 14.78 3.14
C GLN A 76 -16.52 15.87 3.95
N ARG A 77 -16.87 16.00 5.25
CA ARG A 77 -16.24 16.95 6.17
C ARG A 77 -14.70 16.87 6.18
N TYR A 78 -14.12 15.68 6.05
CA TYR A 78 -12.65 15.54 6.08
C TYR A 78 -12.01 16.17 4.86
N ALA A 79 -12.64 16.02 3.68
CA ALA A 79 -12.18 16.71 2.48
C ALA A 79 -12.34 18.23 2.61
N ASP A 80 -13.45 18.68 3.20
CA ASP A 80 -13.73 20.11 3.41
C ASP A 80 -12.75 20.74 4.43
N GLU A 81 -12.30 19.94 5.41
CA GLU A 81 -11.29 20.30 6.42
C GLU A 81 -9.84 20.24 5.89
N GLY A 82 -9.63 19.83 4.64
CA GLY A 82 -8.34 19.87 3.95
C GLY A 82 -7.65 18.52 3.72
N ASP A 83 -8.33 17.39 3.93
CA ASP A 83 -7.83 16.09 3.48
C ASP A 83 -7.81 16.03 1.93
N ASP A 84 -6.61 15.90 1.35
CA ASP A 84 -6.41 15.84 -0.10
C ASP A 84 -6.63 14.43 -0.70
N TYR A 85 -7.14 13.48 0.09
CA TYR A 85 -7.49 12.13 -0.36
C TYR A 85 -8.30 12.09 -1.67
N PRO A 86 -9.37 12.89 -1.87
CA PRO A 86 -10.11 12.89 -3.13
C PRO A 86 -9.23 13.26 -4.34
N GLN A 87 -8.30 14.21 -4.16
CA GLN A 87 -7.35 14.66 -5.18
C GLN A 87 -6.31 13.57 -5.47
N ARG A 88 -5.82 12.87 -4.44
CA ARG A 88 -4.90 11.73 -4.61
C ARG A 88 -5.58 10.57 -5.35
N CYS A 89 -6.85 10.26 -5.04
CA CYS A 89 -7.65 9.27 -5.78
C CYS A 89 -7.89 9.67 -7.25
N ARG A 90 -8.19 10.94 -7.52
CA ARG A 90 -8.28 11.48 -8.89
C ARG A 90 -6.96 11.34 -9.64
N THR A 91 -5.84 11.60 -8.95
CA THR A 91 -4.50 11.48 -9.53
C THR A 91 -4.21 10.04 -9.94
N THR A 92 -4.38 9.07 -9.04
CA THR A 92 -4.21 7.64 -9.37
C THR A 92 -5.09 7.22 -10.55
N THR A 93 -6.35 7.69 -10.57
CA THR A 93 -7.29 7.38 -11.66
C THR A 93 -6.80 7.93 -13.00
N ARG A 94 -6.37 9.19 -13.03
CA ARG A 94 -5.87 9.86 -14.25
C ARG A 94 -4.59 9.19 -14.76
N GLU A 95 -3.63 8.95 -13.88
CA GLU A 95 -2.35 8.32 -14.24
C GLU A 95 -2.55 6.87 -14.72
N LEU A 96 -3.47 6.12 -14.10
CA LEU A 96 -3.81 4.78 -14.55
C LEU A 96 -4.51 4.78 -15.92
N ALA A 97 -5.46 5.69 -16.14
CA ALA A 97 -6.12 5.82 -17.44
C ALA A 97 -5.10 6.16 -18.55
N SER A 98 -4.18 7.07 -18.27
CA SER A 98 -3.09 7.42 -19.18
C SER A 98 -2.17 6.23 -19.45
N ALA A 99 -1.78 5.48 -18.42
CA ALA A 99 -0.91 4.31 -18.56
C ALA A 99 -1.58 3.16 -19.35
N LEU A 100 -2.91 3.08 -19.34
CA LEU A 100 -3.68 2.11 -20.09
C LEU A 100 -4.08 2.59 -21.50
N GLU A 101 -3.76 3.84 -21.85
CA GLU A 101 -4.20 4.49 -23.10
C GLU A 101 -5.73 4.42 -23.28
N MET A 102 -6.47 4.47 -22.17
CA MET A 102 -7.93 4.42 -22.17
C MET A 102 -8.52 5.82 -22.23
N ALA A 103 -9.57 5.97 -23.03
CA ALA A 103 -10.35 7.19 -23.06
C ALA A 103 -10.93 7.50 -21.66
N PRO A 104 -10.91 8.76 -21.19
CA PRO A 104 -11.42 9.13 -19.86
C PRO A 104 -12.85 8.68 -19.60
N GLU A 105 -13.68 8.56 -20.63
CA GLU A 105 -15.09 8.15 -20.56
C GLU A 105 -15.24 6.65 -20.23
N LYS A 106 -14.22 5.84 -20.54
CA LYS A 106 -14.17 4.40 -20.22
C LYS A 106 -13.64 4.12 -18.81
N VAL A 107 -13.22 5.14 -18.06
CA VAL A 107 -12.68 4.99 -16.70
C VAL A 107 -13.48 5.85 -15.74
N MET A 108 -14.10 5.22 -14.75
CA MET A 108 -14.88 5.93 -13.73
C MET A 108 -14.32 5.63 -12.35
N MET A 109 -14.26 6.64 -11.47
CA MET A 109 -13.95 6.45 -10.05
C MET A 109 -15.19 6.57 -9.19
N THR A 110 -15.30 5.74 -8.17
CA THR A 110 -16.37 5.79 -7.16
C THR A 110 -15.82 5.55 -5.77
N PHE A 111 -16.60 5.95 -4.76
CA PHE A 111 -16.31 5.73 -3.35
C PHE A 111 -17.28 4.68 -2.79
N GLN A 112 -16.72 3.64 -2.18
CA GLN A 112 -17.45 2.61 -1.47
C GLN A 112 -17.37 2.82 0.03
N SER A 113 -18.14 2.04 0.77
CA SER A 113 -18.01 1.92 2.21
C SER A 113 -18.45 3.12 3.07
N ARG A 114 -19.55 3.76 2.71
CA ARG A 114 -20.25 4.73 3.59
C ARG A 114 -20.81 4.08 4.85
N PHE A 115 -20.83 4.84 5.94
CA PHE A 115 -21.42 4.45 7.23
C PHE A 115 -22.05 5.66 7.92
N GLY A 116 -23.18 5.44 8.61
CA GLY A 116 -23.90 6.53 9.28
C GLY A 116 -24.75 7.37 8.34
N ARG A 117 -25.26 8.49 8.87
CA ARG A 117 -26.19 9.40 8.18
C ARG A 117 -25.52 10.64 7.58
N GLU A 118 -24.24 10.85 7.89
CA GLU A 118 -23.49 11.99 7.37
C GLU A 118 -23.20 11.84 5.88
N PRO A 119 -22.98 12.93 5.13
CA PRO A 119 -22.57 12.86 3.73
C PRO A 119 -21.14 12.36 3.59
N TRP A 120 -20.92 11.46 2.63
CA TRP A 120 -19.62 10.90 2.28
C TRP A 120 -19.25 11.34 0.87
N LEU A 121 -17.98 11.13 0.49
CA LEU A 121 -17.53 11.40 -0.86
C LEU A 121 -18.37 10.66 -1.91
N MET A 122 -18.76 11.40 -2.94
CA MET A 122 -19.49 10.92 -4.11
C MET A 122 -18.57 10.89 -5.34
N PRO A 123 -18.87 10.06 -6.36
CA PRO A 123 -20.06 9.21 -6.51
C PRO A 123 -20.00 7.89 -5.72
N TYR A 124 -21.14 7.41 -5.23
CA TYR A 124 -21.22 6.15 -4.46
C TYR A 124 -21.18 4.92 -5.38
N THR A 125 -20.37 3.92 -5.03
CA THR A 125 -20.21 2.70 -5.86
C THR A 125 -21.52 1.93 -6.04
N ASP A 126 -22.33 1.78 -4.98
CA ASP A 126 -23.59 1.04 -5.02
C ASP A 126 -24.65 1.70 -5.91
N GLU A 127 -24.78 3.02 -5.83
CA GLU A 127 -25.69 3.80 -6.68
C GLU A 127 -25.19 3.85 -8.13
N THR A 128 -23.89 3.99 -8.33
CA THR A 128 -23.28 4.00 -9.67
C THR A 128 -23.48 2.65 -10.38
N LEU A 129 -23.27 1.53 -9.69
CA LEU A 129 -23.50 0.21 -10.27
C LEU A 129 -24.96 -0.03 -10.65
N LYS A 130 -25.92 0.47 -9.86
CA LYS A 130 -27.36 0.42 -10.21
C LYS A 130 -27.64 1.23 -11.48
N MET A 131 -27.18 2.47 -11.52
CA MET A 131 -27.32 3.37 -12.67
C MET A 131 -26.71 2.75 -13.94
N LEU A 132 -25.52 2.16 -13.85
CA LEU A 132 -24.87 1.51 -15.00
C LEU A 132 -25.64 0.27 -15.47
N GLY A 133 -26.23 -0.48 -14.54
CA GLY A 133 -27.10 -1.60 -14.85
C GLY A 133 -28.39 -1.18 -15.57
N GLU A 134 -28.97 -0.03 -15.21
CA GLU A 134 -30.14 0.56 -15.87
C GLU A 134 -29.80 1.13 -17.25
N LYS A 135 -28.59 1.69 -17.41
CA LYS A 135 -28.07 2.17 -18.71
C LYS A 135 -27.66 1.04 -19.67
N GLY A 136 -27.74 -0.22 -19.24
CA GLY A 136 -27.43 -1.37 -20.08
C GLY A 136 -25.93 -1.61 -20.33
N VAL A 137 -25.04 -1.09 -19.48
CA VAL A 137 -23.61 -1.38 -19.59
C VAL A 137 -23.37 -2.86 -19.29
N GLY A 138 -22.88 -3.60 -20.29
CA GLY A 138 -22.87 -5.06 -20.29
C GLY A 138 -21.66 -5.67 -19.58
N HIS A 139 -20.50 -5.04 -19.71
CA HIS A 139 -19.23 -5.53 -19.16
C HIS A 139 -18.50 -4.44 -18.36
N ILE A 140 -18.53 -4.59 -17.03
CA ILE A 140 -17.85 -3.69 -16.10
C ILE A 140 -16.78 -4.49 -15.35
N GLN A 141 -15.56 -3.97 -15.35
CA GLN A 141 -14.48 -4.49 -14.50
C GLN A 141 -14.22 -3.53 -13.35
N VAL A 142 -14.13 -4.06 -12.13
CA VAL A 142 -13.95 -3.26 -10.92
C VAL A 142 -12.57 -3.50 -10.33
N MET A 143 -11.87 -2.43 -9.98
CA MET A 143 -10.56 -2.45 -9.33
C MET A 143 -10.57 -1.58 -8.07
N CYS A 144 -9.86 -2.03 -7.03
CA CYS A 144 -9.73 -1.31 -5.76
C CYS A 144 -8.29 -0.83 -5.55
N PRO A 145 -7.88 0.32 -6.10
CA PRO A 145 -6.51 0.83 -5.97
C PRO A 145 -6.16 1.35 -4.56
N GLY A 146 -7.16 1.62 -3.71
CA GLY A 146 -6.99 2.19 -2.36
C GLY A 146 -6.22 1.33 -1.35
N PHE A 147 -5.88 0.09 -1.69
CA PHE A 147 -5.14 -0.82 -0.82
C PHE A 147 -4.05 -1.53 -1.60
N ALA A 148 -2.80 -1.50 -1.09
CA ALA A 148 -1.67 -2.18 -1.73
C ALA A 148 -1.74 -3.72 -1.62
N ALA A 149 -2.64 -4.26 -0.80
CA ALA A 149 -2.83 -5.70 -0.60
C ALA A 149 -4.32 -6.08 -0.56
N ASP A 150 -4.65 -7.26 -1.09
CA ASP A 150 -6.00 -7.83 -1.11
C ASP A 150 -6.57 -7.94 0.31
N CYS A 151 -7.64 -7.20 0.60
CA CYS A 151 -8.46 -7.40 1.79
C CYS A 151 -9.76 -8.09 1.36
N GLN A 152 -9.91 -9.37 1.71
CA GLN A 152 -11.02 -10.26 1.30
C GLN A 152 -12.43 -9.65 1.50
N LYS A 153 -12.58 -8.78 2.51
CA LYS A 153 -13.84 -8.08 2.82
C LYS A 153 -14.24 -7.01 1.79
N ASN A 154 -13.28 -6.41 1.08
CA ASN A 154 -13.55 -5.32 0.13
C ASN A 154 -14.14 -5.84 -1.19
N MET A 155 -13.78 -7.05 -1.61
CA MET A 155 -14.26 -7.66 -2.85
C MET A 155 -15.73 -8.10 -2.77
N THR A 156 -16.12 -8.80 -1.70
CA THR A 156 -17.49 -9.31 -1.53
C THR A 156 -18.51 -8.18 -1.40
N ARG A 157 -18.08 -7.01 -0.90
CA ARG A 157 -18.96 -5.86 -0.71
C ARG A 157 -19.17 -5.05 -1.99
N ALA A 158 -18.15 -4.98 -2.86
CA ALA A 158 -18.25 -4.32 -4.17
C ALA A 158 -18.97 -5.19 -5.22
N CYS A 159 -18.92 -6.52 -5.07
CA CYS A 159 -19.50 -7.48 -6.01
C CYS A 159 -20.72 -8.17 -5.38
N SER A 160 -21.94 -7.69 -5.68
CA SER A 160 -23.14 -8.49 -5.43
C SER A 160 -23.23 -9.62 -6.48
N PRO A 161 -23.81 -10.79 -6.17
CA PRO A 161 -23.69 -11.99 -7.02
C PRO A 161 -24.43 -11.94 -8.37
N SER A 162 -25.05 -10.82 -8.74
CA SER A 162 -26.16 -10.85 -9.71
C SER A 162 -25.82 -10.57 -11.18
N LYS A 163 -24.64 -10.06 -11.56
CA LYS A 163 -24.27 -9.83 -12.98
C LYS A 163 -22.76 -9.98 -13.22
N ARG A 164 -22.35 -10.08 -14.50
CA ARG A 164 -20.99 -10.33 -15.03
C ARG A 164 -19.94 -9.28 -14.59
N PHE A 165 -19.62 -9.22 -13.30
CA PHE A 165 -18.58 -8.37 -12.74
C PHE A 165 -17.29 -9.17 -12.59
N ALA A 166 -16.24 -8.77 -13.31
CA ALA A 166 -14.90 -9.30 -13.08
C ALA A 166 -14.12 -8.35 -12.17
N ALA A 167 -13.72 -8.84 -11.00
CA ALA A 167 -12.91 -8.09 -10.05
C ALA A 167 -11.43 -8.23 -10.41
N ILE A 168 -10.77 -7.10 -10.67
CA ILE A 168 -9.33 -7.04 -10.95
C ILE A 168 -8.59 -7.17 -9.63
N ARG A 169 -7.85 -8.27 -9.47
CA ARG A 169 -6.97 -8.48 -8.32
C ARG A 169 -5.59 -7.93 -8.64
N PRO A 170 -5.03 -7.01 -7.83
CA PRO A 170 -3.61 -6.73 -7.90
C PRO A 170 -2.86 -8.06 -7.75
N LYS A 171 -1.93 -8.38 -8.66
CA LYS A 171 -1.14 -9.61 -8.52
C LYS A 171 -0.46 -9.61 -7.14
N ARG A 172 -0.53 -10.75 -6.42
CA ARG A 172 0.25 -11.02 -5.19
C ARG A 172 1.78 -10.99 -5.40
N ASP A 173 2.26 -10.59 -6.56
CA ASP A 173 3.67 -10.66 -6.92
C ASP A 173 4.42 -9.38 -6.49
N CYS A 174 4.20 -8.97 -5.24
CA CYS A 174 5.24 -8.24 -4.52
C CYS A 174 6.29 -9.28 -4.11
N ARG A 175 7.10 -9.73 -5.07
CA ARG A 175 8.34 -10.48 -4.81
C ARG A 175 9.36 -9.54 -4.19
N TRP A 176 9.07 -9.05 -2.98
CA TRP A 176 10.10 -8.61 -2.06
C TRP A 176 11.03 -9.80 -1.89
N ARG A 177 12.25 -9.69 -2.42
CA ARG A 177 13.29 -10.72 -2.27
C ARG A 177 13.30 -11.14 -0.81
N ARG A 178 12.89 -12.38 -0.58
CA ARG A 178 12.88 -13.07 0.71
C ARG A 178 14.27 -12.88 1.32
N TRP A 179 14.40 -11.95 2.27
CA TRP A 179 15.54 -11.96 3.17
C TRP A 179 15.47 -13.30 3.87
N LYS A 180 16.31 -14.25 3.44
CA LYS A 180 16.47 -15.53 4.12
C LYS A 180 16.87 -15.18 5.54
N ARG A 181 15.99 -15.51 6.50
CA ARG A 181 16.34 -15.69 7.90
C ARG A 181 17.68 -16.44 7.94
N LEU A 182 18.73 -15.80 8.40
CA LEU A 182 19.93 -16.51 8.83
C LEU A 182 19.47 -17.49 9.92
N PRO A 183 19.79 -18.79 9.82
CA PRO A 183 19.41 -19.72 10.86
C PRO A 183 20.14 -19.35 12.15
N SER A 184 19.36 -19.06 13.19
CA SER A 184 19.83 -18.97 14.57
C SER A 184 20.45 -20.31 14.94
N LYS A 185 21.79 -20.39 14.95
CA LYS A 185 22.47 -21.52 15.57
C LYS A 185 22.27 -21.42 17.08
N THR A 186 21.61 -22.46 17.56
CA THR A 186 21.39 -22.89 18.93
C THR A 186 22.60 -22.61 19.83
N VAL A 187 22.38 -21.83 20.89
CA VAL A 187 23.26 -21.83 22.07
C VAL A 187 23.13 -23.21 22.70
N LYS A 188 24.17 -24.04 22.60
CA LYS A 188 24.37 -25.17 23.50
C LYS A 188 25.44 -24.75 24.50
N SER A 189 25.04 -24.68 25.77
CA SER A 189 25.95 -24.68 26.90
C SER A 189 26.69 -26.01 26.97
N SER A 190 28.01 -25.97 27.09
CA SER A 190 28.76 -26.94 27.89
C SER A 190 30.19 -26.44 28.08
N SER A 191 30.50 -26.13 29.32
CA SER A 191 31.84 -25.99 29.86
C SER A 191 32.47 -27.37 30.04
N ALA A 192 33.56 -27.68 29.33
CA ALA A 192 34.57 -28.63 29.80
C ALA A 192 35.82 -28.65 28.89
N LEU A 193 36.95 -28.29 29.52
CA LEU A 193 38.29 -28.87 29.43
C LEU A 193 39.08 -28.96 28.10
N ALA A 194 40.34 -28.54 28.25
CA ALA A 194 41.58 -29.05 27.63
C ALA A 194 41.72 -28.83 26.12
N GLY A 195 42.60 -27.95 25.63
CA GLY A 195 44.01 -27.89 25.95
C GLY A 195 44.80 -28.70 24.92
N LYS A 196 45.49 -28.01 24.00
CA LYS A 196 46.78 -28.40 23.38
C LYS A 196 47.17 -27.40 22.27
N ASN A 197 48.32 -26.75 22.50
CA ASN A 197 49.39 -26.42 21.55
C ASN A 197 49.06 -25.53 20.33
N THR A 198 49.79 -24.46 19.99
CA THR A 198 51.18 -24.12 20.31
C THR A 198 51.45 -22.66 19.93
N ASN A 199 52.19 -21.96 20.80
CA ASN A 199 53.15 -20.87 20.54
C ASN A 199 53.17 -20.15 19.19
N ILE A 200 53.09 -18.82 19.23
CA ILE A 200 54.19 -17.93 18.77
C ILE A 200 54.03 -16.54 19.39
N PHE A 201 55.02 -16.19 20.22
CA PHE A 201 55.50 -14.86 20.63
C PHE A 201 54.72 -14.00 21.65
N ARG A 202 55.13 -14.23 22.90
CA ARG A 202 55.20 -13.28 24.03
C ARG A 202 56.04 -12.03 23.68
N ARG A 203 55.56 -10.87 24.14
CA ARG A 203 56.26 -9.94 25.06
C ARG A 203 57.41 -9.07 24.53
N LEU A 204 57.09 -7.81 24.23
CA LEU A 204 57.91 -6.59 24.38
C LEU A 204 56.95 -5.40 24.17
N MET A 205 56.93 -4.27 24.87
CA MET A 205 57.50 -3.79 26.14
C MET A 205 56.68 -2.53 26.49
N LEU A 206 56.34 -2.33 27.77
CA LEU A 206 56.04 -1.00 28.30
C LEU A 206 57.32 -0.16 28.22
N HIS A 207 57.24 1.06 27.68
CA HIS A 207 57.88 2.28 28.21
C HIS A 207 57.75 3.41 27.19
N ARG A 208 57.10 4.52 27.55
CA ARG A 208 57.57 5.87 27.20
C ARG A 208 56.87 6.89 28.10
N SER A 209 57.65 7.39 29.05
CA SER A 209 57.41 8.57 29.87
C SER A 209 58.24 9.72 29.28
N ILE A 210 57.59 10.90 29.15
CA ILE A 210 58.09 12.28 29.37
C ILE A 210 59.45 12.71 28.74
N SER A 211 59.44 13.79 27.92
CA SER A 211 60.00 15.12 28.24
C SER A 211 60.39 15.95 26.99
N LYS A 212 59.77 17.12 26.79
CA LYS A 212 60.36 18.47 26.82
C LYS A 212 59.29 19.52 26.54
#